data_AF-A0A356RAF6-F1
#
_entry.id   AF-A0A356RAF6-F1
#
_cell.length_a   1.000
_cell.length_b   1.000
_cell.length_c   1.000
_cell.angle_alpha   90.00
_cell.angle_beta   90.00
_cell.angle_gamma   90.00
#
_symmetry.space_group_name_H-M   'P 1'
#
loop_
_entity.id
_entity.type
_entity.pdbx_description
1 polymer ?
#
loop_
_entity_poly.entity_id
_entity_poly.type
_entity_poly.pdbx_seq_one_letter_code
_entity_poly.pdbx_strand_id
1 'polypeptide(L)'
;MKKTPVDIWLTDPLSTFLGRQTTSGIVLFVSALVALVLANSPLADAYHHLWHNEISVGFNDFVISKTLHHWINDGLMAVFFFVIGLELKREIMAGELSNPRDALLPIAAGVGGMVVPALIYLAFNLSGDASAGWGIPMATDIAFALGIISLLGNRVPLSLKVFLTALAIADDLGAVLVIAVFYTSHIDLVNLAAGAGFMILLVTSNLLGVRNILWYGLLGIGGLWLAFLLSG
;
A
#
# COMPACT_ATOMS: atom_id res chain seq x y z
N MET A 1 -2.92 -30.36 16.48
CA MET A 1 -1.58 -30.88 16.10
C MET A 1 -0.63 -30.63 17.27
N LYS A 2 0.26 -31.57 17.61
CA LYS A 2 1.23 -31.38 18.71
C LYS A 2 2.22 -30.28 18.29
N LYS A 3 2.29 -29.18 19.06
CA LYS A 3 3.23 -28.09 18.80
C LYS A 3 4.66 -28.59 18.98
N THR A 4 5.52 -28.29 18.01
CA THR A 4 6.95 -28.64 18.06
C THR A 4 7.71 -27.66 18.97
N PRO A 5 8.92 -27.99 19.45
CA PRO A 5 9.71 -27.09 20.27
C PRO A 5 10.05 -25.77 19.57
N VAL A 6 10.24 -25.82 18.24
CA VAL A 6 10.41 -24.65 17.38
C VAL A 6 9.15 -23.81 17.37
N ASP A 7 7.98 -24.45 17.36
CA ASP A 7 6.73 -23.70 17.43
C ASP A 7 6.59 -22.93 18.75
N ILE A 8 7.02 -23.52 19.86
CA ILE A 8 6.88 -22.93 21.20
C ILE A 8 7.93 -21.83 21.45
N TRP A 9 9.17 -22.01 20.98
CA TRP A 9 10.28 -21.09 21.26
C TRP A 9 10.46 -19.98 20.23
N LEU A 10 10.14 -20.25 18.96
CA LEU A 10 10.38 -19.32 17.87
C LEU A 10 9.07 -18.83 17.27
N THR A 11 8.18 -19.71 16.80
CA THR A 11 7.02 -19.25 16.00
C THR A 11 5.90 -18.66 16.84
N ASP A 12 5.58 -19.21 18.01
CA ASP A 12 4.52 -18.72 18.91
C ASP A 12 4.88 -17.32 19.46
N PRO A 13 6.10 -17.05 19.95
CA PRO A 13 6.50 -15.72 20.38
C PRO A 13 6.57 -14.72 19.22
N LEU A 14 7.14 -15.10 18.07
CA LEU A 14 7.18 -14.24 16.88
C LEU A 14 5.78 -13.92 16.36
N SER A 15 4.89 -14.91 16.25
CA SER A 15 3.51 -14.67 15.79
C SER A 15 2.71 -13.83 16.78
N THR A 16 2.91 -14.01 18.08
CA THR A 16 2.29 -13.17 19.12
C THR A 16 2.85 -11.74 19.10
N PHE A 17 4.14 -11.59 18.83
CA PHE A 17 4.83 -10.30 18.70
C PHE A 17 4.38 -9.55 17.46
N LEU A 18 4.36 -10.22 16.30
CA LEU A 18 3.88 -9.71 15.01
C LEU A 18 2.36 -9.46 15.00
N GLY A 19 1.59 -10.17 15.83
CA GLY A 19 0.14 -10.02 15.94
C GLY A 19 -0.31 -8.79 16.74
N ARG A 20 0.60 -8.07 17.41
CA ARG A 20 0.28 -6.86 18.17
C ARG A 20 0.53 -5.61 17.31
N GLN A 21 -0.52 -4.82 17.08
CA GLN A 21 -0.46 -3.54 16.33
C GLN A 21 0.61 -2.57 16.89
N THR A 22 0.83 -2.55 18.21
CA THR A 22 1.88 -1.74 18.86
C THR A 22 3.28 -2.12 18.40
N THR A 23 3.52 -3.41 18.19
CA THR A 23 4.84 -3.91 17.78
C THR A 23 5.17 -3.47 16.37
N SER A 24 4.22 -3.57 15.45
CA SER A 24 4.39 -3.14 14.05
C SER A 24 4.73 -1.66 13.95
N GLY A 25 4.07 -0.81 14.75
CA GLY A 25 4.38 0.63 14.80
C GLY A 25 5.80 0.92 15.30
N ILE A 26 6.27 0.20 16.32
CA ILE A 26 7.65 0.36 16.83
C ILE A 26 8.66 -0.09 15.78
N VAL A 27 8.44 -1.23 15.12
CA VAL A 27 9.33 -1.73 14.07
C VAL A 27 9.41 -0.76 12.91
N LEU A 28 8.28 -0.19 12.46
CA LEU A 28 8.25 0.85 11.42
C LEU A 28 9.08 2.07 11.83
N PHE A 29 8.86 2.59 13.03
CA PHE A 29 9.59 3.76 13.54
C PHE A 29 11.10 3.51 13.64
N VAL A 30 11.51 2.36 14.18
CA VAL A 30 12.92 1.97 14.28
C VAL A 30 13.52 1.81 12.87
N SER A 31 12.79 1.24 11.93
CA SER A 31 13.25 1.07 10.55
C SER A 31 13.49 2.42 9.87
N ALA A 32 12.58 3.38 10.06
CA ALA A 32 12.74 4.75 9.57
C ALA A 32 13.95 5.46 10.20
N LEU A 33 14.16 5.30 11.51
CA LEU A 33 15.34 5.84 12.20
C LEU A 33 16.63 5.22 11.67
N VAL A 34 16.68 3.90 11.49
CA VAL A 34 17.84 3.21 10.92
C VAL A 34 18.12 3.71 9.51
N ALA A 35 17.09 3.84 8.66
CA ALA A 35 17.24 4.39 7.32
C ALA A 35 17.79 5.81 7.33
N LEU A 36 17.31 6.67 8.23
CA LEU A 36 17.78 8.05 8.39
C LEU A 36 19.24 8.10 8.87
N VAL A 37 19.62 7.27 9.84
CA VAL A 37 21.00 7.17 10.31
C VAL A 37 21.92 6.69 9.19
N LEU A 38 21.55 5.63 8.47
CA LEU A 38 22.35 5.10 7.37
C LEU A 38 22.54 6.14 6.26
N ALA A 39 21.47 6.83 5.85
CA ALA A 39 21.49 7.85 4.82
C ALA A 39 22.31 9.10 5.19
N ASN A 40 22.51 9.39 6.49
CA ASN A 40 23.28 10.54 6.97
C ASN A 40 24.66 10.16 7.55
N SER A 41 25.04 8.89 7.45
CA SER A 41 26.31 8.37 7.99
C SER A 41 27.41 8.29 6.92
N PRO A 42 28.66 7.98 7.28
CA PRO A 42 29.71 7.70 6.29
C PRO A 42 29.41 6.51 5.36
N LEU A 43 28.38 5.71 5.66
CA LEU A 43 27.89 4.62 4.82
C LEU A 43 26.84 5.07 3.79
N ALA A 44 26.51 6.36 3.72
CA ALA A 44 25.48 6.90 2.84
C ALA A 44 25.70 6.51 1.37
N ASP A 45 26.93 6.61 0.86
CA ASP A 45 27.24 6.25 -0.53
C ASP A 45 26.97 4.78 -0.82
N ALA A 46 27.38 3.88 0.09
CA ALA A 46 27.11 2.45 -0.03
C ALA A 46 25.61 2.13 0.07
N TYR A 47 24.89 2.83 0.94
CA TYR A 47 23.44 2.73 1.08
C TYR A 47 22.72 3.18 -0.19
N HIS A 48 23.06 4.35 -0.74
CA HIS A 48 22.47 4.83 -1.99
C HIS A 48 22.83 3.93 -3.17
N HIS A 49 24.07 3.45 -3.26
CA HIS A 49 24.45 2.54 -4.33
C HIS A 49 23.66 1.23 -4.29
N LEU A 50 23.36 0.70 -3.09
CA LEU A 50 22.51 -0.48 -2.94
C LEU A 50 21.14 -0.29 -3.60
N TRP A 51 20.49 0.86 -3.37
CA TRP A 51 19.16 1.16 -3.91
C TRP A 51 19.14 1.44 -5.41
N HIS A 52 20.24 1.98 -5.96
CA HIS A 52 20.39 2.25 -7.39
C HIS A 52 20.86 1.04 -8.20
N ASN A 53 21.21 -0.08 -7.56
CA ASN A 53 21.58 -1.30 -8.27
C ASN A 53 20.45 -1.73 -9.20
N GLU A 54 20.77 -1.89 -10.49
CA GLU A 54 19.82 -2.35 -11.49
C GLU A 54 19.66 -3.87 -11.40
N ILE A 55 18.39 -4.30 -11.33
CA ILE A 55 18.02 -5.71 -11.38
C ILE A 55 17.20 -5.91 -12.64
N SER A 56 17.77 -6.69 -13.56
CA SER A 56 17.14 -7.07 -14.81
C SER A 56 16.59 -8.48 -14.71
N VAL A 57 15.28 -8.63 -14.95
CA VAL A 57 14.60 -9.93 -15.04
C VAL A 57 14.03 -10.05 -16.45
N GLY A 58 14.37 -11.12 -17.16
CA GLY A 58 13.93 -11.28 -18.54
C GLY A 58 14.26 -12.62 -19.18
N PHE A 59 13.61 -12.88 -20.31
CA PHE A 59 13.84 -14.05 -21.17
C PHE A 59 13.91 -13.60 -22.63
N ASN A 60 15.05 -13.85 -23.29
CA ASN A 60 15.35 -13.37 -24.65
C ASN A 60 15.13 -11.85 -24.82
N ASP A 61 14.23 -11.44 -25.71
CA ASP A 61 13.99 -10.02 -26.05
C ASP A 61 13.14 -9.29 -25.00
N PHE A 62 12.57 -10.02 -24.04
CA PHE A 62 11.73 -9.45 -23.00
C PHE A 62 12.54 -9.27 -21.71
N VAL A 63 13.10 -8.08 -21.52
CA VAL A 63 13.91 -7.73 -20.34
C VAL A 63 13.32 -6.53 -19.62
N ILE A 64 12.96 -6.70 -18.36
CA ILE A 64 12.54 -5.63 -17.46
C ILE A 64 13.75 -5.27 -16.58
N SER A 65 14.38 -4.13 -16.84
CA SER A 65 15.40 -3.55 -15.96
C SER A 65 14.78 -2.44 -15.13
N LYS A 66 14.84 -2.58 -13.81
CA LYS A 66 14.48 -1.53 -12.85
C LYS A 66 15.49 -1.50 -11.72
N THR A 67 15.63 -0.37 -11.05
CA THR A 67 16.45 -0.28 -9.85
C THR A 67 15.86 -1.16 -8.75
N LEU A 68 16.70 -1.62 -7.82
CA LEU A 68 16.28 -2.37 -6.64
C LEU A 68 15.19 -1.60 -5.86
N HIS A 69 15.32 -0.28 -5.78
CA HIS A 69 14.32 0.59 -5.16
C HIS A 69 12.94 0.44 -5.83
N HIS A 70 12.87 0.52 -7.15
CA HIS A 70 11.60 0.40 -7.88
C HIS A 70 10.98 -0.98 -7.73
N TRP A 71 11.77 -2.06 -7.83
CA TRP A 71 11.27 -3.42 -7.63
C TRP A 71 10.67 -3.62 -6.24
N ILE A 72 11.37 -3.15 -5.20
CA ILE A 72 10.90 -3.27 -3.82
C ILE A 72 9.64 -2.42 -3.62
N ASN A 73 9.62 -1.19 -4.12
CA ASN A 73 8.47 -0.31 -3.99
C ASN A 73 7.24 -0.90 -4.67
N ASP A 74 7.32 -1.25 -5.96
CA ASP A 74 6.19 -1.80 -6.72
C ASP A 74 5.69 -3.12 -6.12
N GLY A 75 6.59 -4.00 -5.69
CA GLY A 75 6.25 -5.29 -5.09
C GLY A 75 5.62 -5.16 -3.70
N LEU A 76 6.23 -4.41 -2.79
CA LEU A 76 5.70 -4.23 -1.44
C LEU A 76 4.41 -3.42 -1.45
N MET A 77 4.29 -2.39 -2.29
CA MET A 77 3.07 -1.60 -2.43
C MET A 77 1.94 -2.44 -3.02
N ALA A 78 2.20 -3.33 -3.98
CA ALA A 78 1.18 -4.26 -4.47
C ALA A 78 0.63 -5.16 -3.36
N VAL A 79 1.51 -5.69 -2.49
CA VAL A 79 1.08 -6.50 -1.33
C VAL A 79 0.32 -5.64 -0.32
N PHE A 80 0.79 -4.42 -0.03
CA PHE A 80 0.12 -3.49 0.88
C PHE A 80 -1.29 -3.14 0.40
N PHE A 81 -1.43 -2.70 -0.85
CA PHE A 81 -2.73 -2.36 -1.43
C PHE A 81 -3.64 -3.58 -1.62
N PHE A 82 -3.09 -4.78 -1.79
CA PHE A 82 -3.89 -6.00 -1.76
C PHE A 82 -4.54 -6.21 -0.39
N VAL A 83 -3.78 -6.07 0.70
CA VAL A 83 -4.31 -6.19 2.07
C VAL A 83 -5.33 -5.08 2.34
N ILE A 84 -5.02 -3.83 1.98
CA ILE A 84 -5.95 -2.70 2.10
C ILE A 84 -7.23 -2.93 1.29
N GLY A 85 -7.13 -3.48 0.07
CA GLY A 85 -8.28 -3.83 -0.76
C GLY A 85 -9.17 -4.92 -0.14
N LEU A 86 -8.58 -5.91 0.50
CA LEU A 86 -9.33 -6.92 1.27
C LEU A 86 -10.01 -6.31 2.49
N GLU A 87 -9.33 -5.41 3.20
CA GLU A 87 -9.86 -4.71 4.37
C GLU A 87 -11.02 -3.80 3.98
N LEU A 88 -10.86 -3.02 2.90
CA LEU A 88 -11.92 -2.19 2.34
C LEU A 88 -13.14 -3.02 1.95
N LYS A 89 -12.93 -4.16 1.28
CA LYS A 89 -14.02 -5.08 0.95
C LYS A 89 -14.72 -5.59 2.21
N ARG A 90 -13.98 -5.92 3.26
CA ARG A 90 -14.55 -6.35 4.56
C ARG A 90 -15.39 -5.23 5.18
N GLU A 91 -14.88 -4.01 5.20
CA GLU A 91 -15.59 -2.84 5.75
C GLU A 91 -16.88 -2.52 4.99
N ILE A 92 -16.84 -2.58 3.65
CA ILE A 92 -18.04 -2.36 2.81
C ILE A 92 -19.08 -3.47 3.03
N MET A 93 -18.66 -4.72 3.22
CA MET A 93 -19.59 -5.85 3.32
C MET A 93 -20.16 -6.03 4.73
N ALA A 94 -19.39 -5.76 5.78
CA ALA A 94 -19.74 -6.12 7.15
C ALA A 94 -19.28 -5.11 8.22
N GLY A 95 -18.61 -4.02 7.83
CA GLY A 95 -18.04 -3.04 8.76
C GLY A 95 -18.77 -1.70 8.76
N GLU A 96 -18.06 -0.63 9.15
CA GLU A 96 -18.63 0.71 9.31
C GLU A 96 -19.04 1.35 7.98
N LEU A 97 -18.42 0.91 6.87
CA LEU A 97 -18.75 1.37 5.52
C LEU A 97 -19.96 0.67 4.89
N SER A 98 -20.53 -0.35 5.57
CA SER A 98 -21.67 -1.11 5.03
C SER A 98 -22.98 -0.31 5.04
N ASN A 99 -23.13 0.61 5.99
CA ASN A 99 -24.28 1.51 6.05
C ASN A 99 -23.91 2.87 5.44
N PRO A 100 -24.58 3.32 4.37
CA PRO A 100 -24.26 4.60 3.71
C PRO A 100 -24.28 5.82 4.64
N ARG A 101 -25.10 5.79 5.70
CA ARG A 101 -25.15 6.89 6.68
C ARG A 101 -23.88 6.96 7.53
N ASP A 102 -23.37 5.81 7.94
CA ASP A 102 -22.18 5.70 8.79
C ASP A 102 -20.92 5.93 7.94
N ALA A 103 -20.93 5.47 6.68
CA ALA A 103 -19.86 5.68 5.71
C ALA A 103 -19.66 7.15 5.31
N LEU A 104 -20.70 7.97 5.38
CA LEU A 104 -20.64 9.37 4.95
C LEU A 104 -19.59 10.17 5.73
N LEU A 105 -19.49 9.94 7.04
CA LEU A 105 -18.59 10.70 7.90
C LEU A 105 -17.10 10.40 7.61
N PRO A 106 -16.63 9.13 7.60
CA PRO A 106 -15.26 8.80 7.21
C PRO A 106 -14.91 9.25 5.80
N ILE A 107 -15.80 9.05 4.83
CA ILE A 107 -15.55 9.43 3.43
C ILE A 107 -15.44 10.95 3.29
N ALA A 108 -16.36 11.72 3.89
CA ALA A 108 -16.30 13.18 3.82
C ALA A 108 -15.08 13.74 4.56
N ALA A 109 -14.74 13.16 5.72
CA ALA A 109 -13.54 13.50 6.46
C ALA A 109 -12.29 13.19 5.63
N GLY A 110 -12.27 12.08 4.90
CA GLY A 110 -11.14 11.69 4.08
C GLY A 110 -10.96 12.57 2.85
N VAL A 111 -12.03 12.78 2.08
CA VAL A 111 -12.02 13.72 0.96
C VAL A 111 -11.59 15.12 1.42
N GLY A 112 -12.05 15.58 2.57
CA GLY A 112 -11.57 16.83 3.18
C GLY A 112 -10.09 16.79 3.55
N GLY A 113 -9.65 15.68 4.17
CA GLY A 113 -8.27 15.40 4.55
C GLY A 113 -7.32 15.30 3.36
N MET A 114 -7.81 14.97 2.17
CA MET A 114 -7.04 14.94 0.93
C MET A 114 -7.02 16.31 0.23
N VAL A 115 -8.21 16.92 0.04
CA VAL A 115 -8.36 18.15 -0.76
C VAL A 115 -7.71 19.35 -0.07
N VAL A 116 -7.88 19.48 1.25
CA VAL A 116 -7.36 20.64 1.97
C VAL A 116 -5.82 20.72 1.92
N PRO A 117 -5.05 19.67 2.25
CA PRO A 117 -3.60 19.71 2.13
C PRO A 117 -3.10 19.91 0.69
N ALA A 118 -3.76 19.30 -0.30
CA ALA A 118 -3.43 19.50 -1.71
C ALA A 118 -3.60 20.97 -2.15
N LEU A 119 -4.71 21.61 -1.77
CA LEU A 119 -4.96 23.02 -2.07
C LEU A 119 -3.97 23.94 -1.36
N ILE A 120 -3.65 23.65 -0.10
CA ILE A 120 -2.62 24.38 0.65
C ILE A 120 -1.29 24.28 -0.09
N TYR A 121 -0.87 23.07 -0.50
CA TYR A 121 0.37 22.88 -1.23
C TYR A 121 0.42 23.66 -2.54
N LEU A 122 -0.66 23.62 -3.34
CA LEU A 122 -0.76 24.38 -4.59
C LEU A 122 -0.72 25.89 -4.37
N ALA A 123 -1.35 26.39 -3.30
CA ALA A 123 -1.33 27.81 -2.97
C ALA A 123 0.09 28.33 -2.67
N PHE A 124 0.95 27.48 -2.08
CA PHE A 124 2.36 27.80 -1.84
C PHE A 124 3.28 27.50 -3.04
N ASN A 125 2.89 26.60 -3.94
CA ASN A 125 3.71 26.16 -5.08
C ASN A 125 3.00 26.39 -6.42
N LEU A 126 2.67 27.65 -6.70
CA LEU A 126 1.91 28.05 -7.91
C LEU A 126 2.71 27.91 -9.21
N SER A 127 4.05 27.86 -9.15
CA SER A 127 4.92 27.79 -10.32
C SER A 127 6.17 26.96 -10.07
N GLY A 128 6.78 26.46 -11.16
CA GLY A 128 7.98 25.62 -11.13
C GLY A 128 7.65 24.13 -10.99
N ASP A 129 8.71 23.32 -11.01
CA ASP A 129 8.61 21.84 -11.01
C ASP A 129 7.93 21.29 -9.75
N ALA A 130 8.01 22.03 -8.64
CA ALA A 130 7.35 21.67 -7.39
C ALA A 130 5.82 21.66 -7.48
N SER A 131 5.20 22.41 -8.41
CA SER A 131 3.75 22.43 -8.60
C SER A 131 3.18 21.05 -8.96
N ALA A 132 3.98 20.21 -9.61
CA ALA A 132 3.64 18.83 -9.93
C ALA A 132 3.54 17.94 -8.67
N GLY A 133 3.96 18.37 -7.49
CA GLY A 133 3.95 17.57 -6.26
C GLY A 133 2.67 17.64 -5.41
N TRP A 134 1.58 18.19 -5.93
CA TRP A 134 0.36 18.45 -5.15
C TRP A 134 -0.34 17.20 -4.58
N GLY A 135 -0.08 16.02 -5.16
CA GLY A 135 -0.58 14.74 -4.66
C GLY A 135 0.17 14.21 -3.43
N ILE A 136 1.38 14.68 -3.16
CA ILE A 136 2.25 14.21 -2.07
C ILE A 136 1.60 14.37 -0.68
N PRO A 137 1.02 15.54 -0.30
CA PRO A 137 0.47 15.74 1.04
C PRO A 137 -0.90 15.08 1.27
N MET A 138 -1.44 14.34 0.29
CA MET A 138 -2.78 13.75 0.39
C MET A 138 -2.79 12.41 1.14
N ALA A 139 -1.69 11.65 1.10
CA ALA A 139 -1.63 10.31 1.66
C ALA A 139 -1.34 10.34 3.18
N THR A 140 -1.95 9.40 3.91
CA THR A 140 -1.76 9.27 5.37
C THR A 140 -1.27 7.86 5.69
N ASP A 141 -0.09 7.73 6.31
CA ASP A 141 0.43 6.41 6.72
C ASP A 141 -0.40 5.81 7.87
N ILE A 142 -1.33 4.92 7.51
CA ILE A 142 -2.21 4.21 8.43
C ILE A 142 -1.44 3.39 9.48
N ALA A 143 -0.32 2.77 9.10
CA ALA A 143 0.45 1.90 9.98
C ALA A 143 1.13 2.72 11.07
N PHE A 144 1.66 3.89 10.70
CA PHE A 144 2.23 4.83 11.65
C PHE A 144 1.16 5.46 12.56
N ALA A 145 0.05 5.91 11.99
CA ALA A 145 -1.04 6.54 12.74
C ALA A 145 -1.66 5.59 13.78
N LEU A 146 -1.98 4.35 13.37
CA LEU A 146 -2.46 3.31 14.29
C LEU A 146 -1.38 2.88 15.28
N GLY A 147 -0.11 2.84 14.86
CA GLY A 147 1.04 2.58 15.72
C GLY A 147 1.09 3.55 16.90
N ILE A 148 1.04 4.86 16.64
CA ILE A 148 1.06 5.89 17.69
C ILE A 148 -0.18 5.78 18.60
N ILE A 149 -1.37 5.61 18.03
CA ILE A 149 -2.60 5.49 18.82
C ILE A 149 -2.56 4.25 19.71
N SER A 150 -1.96 3.17 19.24
CA SER A 150 -1.82 1.95 20.03
C SER A 150 -0.85 2.13 21.22
N LEU A 151 0.16 3.01 21.11
CA LEU A 151 1.06 3.37 22.21
C LEU A 151 0.33 4.16 23.32
N LEU A 152 -0.72 4.90 22.99
CA LEU A 152 -1.58 5.58 23.98
C LEU A 152 -2.44 4.59 24.81
N GLY A 153 -2.42 3.30 24.46
CA GLY A 153 -3.03 2.21 25.21
C GLY A 153 -4.54 2.34 25.32
N ASN A 154 -5.06 2.22 26.54
CA ASN A 154 -6.50 2.20 26.83
C ASN A 154 -7.15 3.60 26.82
N ARG A 155 -6.40 4.67 26.59
CA ARG A 155 -6.94 6.04 26.56
C ARG A 155 -7.74 6.34 25.30
N VAL A 156 -7.52 5.57 24.22
CA VAL A 156 -8.19 5.76 22.94
C VAL A 156 -9.27 4.69 22.75
N PRO A 157 -10.54 5.08 22.56
CA PRO A 157 -11.63 4.13 22.37
C PRO A 157 -11.47 3.35 21.07
N LEU A 158 -12.00 2.12 21.04
CA LEU A 158 -11.93 1.25 19.86
C LEU A 158 -12.61 1.89 18.64
N SER A 159 -13.72 2.58 18.83
CA SER A 159 -14.44 3.29 17.76
C SER A 159 -13.57 4.32 17.04
N LEU A 160 -12.67 5.02 17.73
CA LEU A 160 -11.75 5.96 17.10
C LEU A 160 -10.71 5.24 16.21
N LYS A 161 -10.26 4.05 16.63
CA LYS A 161 -9.32 3.24 15.84
C LYS A 161 -9.98 2.73 14.57
N VAL A 162 -11.23 2.28 14.64
CA VAL A 162 -11.99 1.84 13.47
C VAL A 162 -12.28 3.02 12.55
N PHE A 163 -12.76 4.14 13.09
CA PHE A 163 -12.97 5.37 12.33
C PHE A 163 -11.72 5.83 11.59
N LEU A 164 -10.56 5.87 12.28
CA LEU A 164 -9.30 6.27 11.65
C LEU A 164 -8.85 5.29 10.58
N THR A 165 -9.10 3.99 10.79
CA THR A 165 -8.81 2.97 9.79
C THR A 165 -9.64 3.21 8.53
N ALA A 166 -10.95 3.46 8.68
CA ALA A 166 -11.83 3.77 7.55
C ALA A 166 -11.45 5.06 6.83
N LEU A 167 -11.10 6.12 7.59
CA LEU A 167 -10.59 7.39 7.06
C LEU A 167 -9.33 7.17 6.21
N ALA A 168 -8.32 6.51 6.78
CA ALA A 168 -7.03 6.31 6.12
C ALA A 168 -7.15 5.41 4.88
N ILE A 169 -8.02 4.40 4.90
CA ILE A 169 -8.29 3.57 3.71
C ILE A 169 -8.93 4.41 2.59
N ALA A 170 -9.87 5.30 2.92
CA ALA A 170 -10.49 6.19 1.94
C ALA A 170 -9.45 7.15 1.33
N ASP A 171 -8.60 7.73 2.17
CA ASP A 171 -7.52 8.64 1.75
C ASP A 171 -6.48 7.94 0.87
N ASP A 172 -5.99 6.77 1.27
CA ASP A 172 -4.98 6.02 0.52
C ASP A 172 -5.52 5.57 -0.85
N LEU A 173 -6.76 5.07 -0.92
CA LEU A 173 -7.37 4.71 -2.20
C LEU A 173 -7.54 5.94 -3.08
N GLY A 174 -8.01 7.05 -2.50
CA GLY A 174 -8.16 8.30 -3.21
C GLY A 174 -6.82 8.84 -3.73
N ALA A 175 -5.78 8.81 -2.92
CA ALA A 175 -4.43 9.25 -3.28
C ALA A 175 -3.86 8.39 -4.41
N VAL A 176 -3.99 7.05 -4.34
CA VAL A 176 -3.55 6.17 -5.42
C VAL A 176 -4.30 6.42 -6.72
N LEU A 177 -5.62 6.66 -6.67
CA LEU A 177 -6.39 7.01 -7.86
C LEU A 177 -5.93 8.34 -8.47
N VAL A 178 -5.65 9.35 -7.63
CA VAL A 178 -5.11 10.62 -8.09
C VAL A 178 -3.73 10.44 -8.72
N ILE A 179 -2.84 9.68 -8.09
CA ILE A 179 -1.51 9.40 -8.65
C ILE A 179 -1.66 8.66 -10.00
N ALA A 180 -2.50 7.62 -10.07
CA ALA A 180 -2.72 6.86 -11.29
C ALA A 180 -3.31 7.67 -12.44
N VAL A 181 -4.15 8.68 -12.17
CA VAL A 181 -4.79 9.51 -13.22
C VAL A 181 -3.94 10.71 -13.62
N PHE A 182 -3.27 11.37 -12.67
CA PHE A 182 -2.59 12.64 -12.91
C PHE A 182 -1.08 12.52 -13.10
N TYR A 183 -0.45 11.43 -12.64
CA TYR A 183 1.01 11.24 -12.69
C TYR A 183 1.45 10.18 -13.69
N THR A 184 0.52 9.51 -14.36
CA THR A 184 0.83 8.54 -15.42
C THR A 184 1.18 9.28 -16.71
N SER A 185 2.46 9.25 -17.10
CA SER A 185 2.95 9.96 -18.29
C SER A 185 2.84 9.16 -19.58
N HIS A 186 2.93 7.83 -19.50
CA HIS A 186 2.88 6.92 -20.64
C HIS A 186 1.99 5.73 -20.31
N ILE A 187 1.11 5.38 -21.24
CA ILE A 187 0.22 4.21 -21.11
C ILE A 187 0.45 3.34 -22.35
N ASP A 188 0.98 2.14 -22.15
CA ASP A 188 0.99 1.13 -23.20
C ASP A 188 -0.39 0.48 -23.31
N LEU A 189 -1.09 0.79 -24.40
CA LEU A 189 -2.45 0.30 -24.64
C LEU A 189 -2.54 -1.22 -24.79
N VAL A 190 -1.47 -1.88 -25.25
CA VAL A 190 -1.44 -3.34 -25.41
C VAL A 190 -1.40 -4.00 -24.03
N ASN A 191 -0.52 -3.50 -23.16
CA ASN A 191 -0.41 -4.00 -21.79
C ASN A 191 -1.65 -3.67 -20.98
N LEU A 192 -2.25 -2.48 -21.16
CA LEU A 192 -3.52 -2.13 -20.53
C LEU A 192 -4.67 -3.06 -20.97
N ALA A 193 -4.74 -3.40 -22.26
CA ALA A 193 -5.74 -4.34 -22.78
C ALA A 193 -5.51 -5.76 -22.23
N ALA A 194 -4.26 -6.20 -22.11
CA ALA A 194 -3.92 -7.47 -21.46
C ALA A 194 -4.36 -7.47 -19.98
N GLY A 195 -4.09 -6.39 -19.25
CA GLY A 195 -4.55 -6.18 -17.88
C GLY A 195 -6.07 -6.24 -17.75
N ALA A 196 -6.80 -5.58 -18.64
CA ALA A 196 -8.26 -5.65 -18.69
C ALA A 196 -8.76 -7.09 -18.95
N GLY A 197 -8.08 -7.84 -19.82
CA GLY A 197 -8.36 -9.26 -20.06
C GLY A 197 -8.21 -10.12 -18.81
N PHE A 198 -7.11 -9.96 -18.06
CA PHE A 198 -6.91 -10.66 -16.79
C PHE A 198 -7.94 -10.25 -15.74
N MET A 199 -8.32 -8.96 -15.69
CA MET A 199 -9.36 -8.48 -14.79
C MET A 199 -10.72 -9.13 -15.08
N ILE A 200 -11.12 -9.22 -16.36
CA ILE A 200 -12.34 -9.92 -16.77
C ILE A 200 -12.28 -11.39 -16.36
N LEU A 201 -11.13 -12.04 -16.53
CA LEU A 201 -10.94 -13.44 -16.16
C LEU A 201 -11.05 -13.65 -14.63
N LEU A 202 -10.52 -12.74 -13.82
CA LEU A 202 -10.67 -12.75 -12.37
C LEU A 202 -12.14 -12.58 -11.94
N VAL A 203 -12.86 -11.62 -12.55
CA VAL A 203 -14.27 -11.35 -12.26
C VAL A 203 -15.14 -12.54 -12.67
N THR A 204 -14.97 -13.07 -13.88
CA THR A 204 -15.70 -14.24 -14.37
C THR A 204 -15.41 -15.48 -13.52
N SER A 205 -14.17 -15.71 -13.11
CA SER A 205 -13.82 -16.80 -12.17
C SER A 205 -14.56 -16.66 -10.83
N ASN A 206 -14.68 -15.44 -10.31
CA ASN A 206 -15.44 -15.16 -9.09
C ASN A 206 -16.94 -15.40 -9.26
N LEU A 207 -17.51 -14.97 -10.40
CA LEU A 207 -18.93 -15.21 -10.71
C LEU A 207 -19.25 -16.69 -10.91
N LEU A 208 -18.31 -17.46 -11.48
CA LEU A 208 -18.42 -18.92 -11.64
C LEU A 208 -18.18 -19.69 -10.33
N GLY A 209 -17.85 -19.00 -9.23
CA GLY A 209 -17.69 -19.61 -7.92
C GLY A 209 -16.35 -20.32 -7.69
N VAL A 210 -15.30 -19.99 -8.44
CA VAL A 210 -13.95 -20.48 -8.16
C VAL A 210 -13.48 -19.93 -6.82
N ARG A 211 -13.13 -20.80 -5.86
CA ARG A 211 -12.69 -20.41 -4.50
C ARG A 211 -11.21 -20.68 -4.23
N ASN A 212 -10.45 -21.10 -5.25
CA ASN A 212 -9.04 -21.42 -5.08
C ASN A 212 -8.20 -20.15 -5.00
N ILE A 213 -7.58 -19.88 -3.84
CA ILE A 213 -6.74 -18.70 -3.61
C ILE A 213 -5.55 -18.65 -4.58
N LEU A 214 -4.94 -19.80 -4.90
CA LEU A 214 -3.80 -19.86 -5.81
C LEU A 214 -4.17 -19.41 -7.23
N TRP A 215 -5.42 -19.65 -7.65
CA TRP A 215 -5.91 -19.21 -8.95
C TRP A 215 -5.92 -17.67 -9.05
N TYR A 216 -6.48 -17.00 -8.04
CA TYR A 216 -6.48 -15.54 -7.96
C TYR A 216 -5.06 -14.97 -7.80
N GLY A 217 -4.21 -15.63 -7.01
CA GLY A 217 -2.82 -15.21 -6.82
C GLY A 217 -2.01 -15.28 -8.12
N LEU A 218 -2.12 -16.38 -8.87
CA LEU A 218 -1.41 -16.56 -10.14
C LEU A 218 -1.84 -15.52 -11.18
N LEU A 219 -3.14 -15.29 -11.32
CA LEU A 219 -3.69 -14.33 -12.28
C LEU A 219 -3.44 -12.88 -11.86
N GLY A 220 -3.51 -12.59 -10.56
CA GLY A 220 -3.26 -11.27 -10.01
C GLY A 220 -1.79 -10.88 -10.13
N ILE A 221 -0.87 -11.73 -9.66
CA ILE A 221 0.57 -11.44 -9.64
C ILE A 221 1.18 -11.66 -11.04
N GLY A 222 0.91 -12.82 -11.65
CA GLY A 222 1.52 -13.20 -12.93
C GLY A 222 0.83 -12.64 -14.17
N GLY A 223 -0.40 -12.14 -14.04
CA GLY A 223 -1.16 -11.57 -15.16
C GLY A 223 -1.34 -10.07 -15.00
N LEU A 224 -2.24 -9.69 -14.08
CA LEU A 224 -2.67 -8.31 -13.91
C LEU A 224 -1.52 -7.38 -13.50
N TRP A 225 -0.78 -7.71 -12.44
CA TRP A 225 0.30 -6.88 -11.93
C TRP A 225 1.43 -6.72 -12.95
N LEU A 226 1.85 -7.81 -13.62
CA LEU A 226 2.86 -7.71 -14.69
C LEU A 226 2.37 -6.86 -15.87
N ALA A 227 1.10 -6.98 -16.27
CA ALA A 227 0.55 -6.14 -17.33
C ALA A 227 0.59 -4.64 -16.96
N PHE A 228 0.22 -4.28 -15.73
CA PHE A 228 0.33 -2.89 -15.26
C PHE A 228 1.79 -2.43 -15.08
N LEU A 229 2.68 -3.28 -14.58
CA LEU A 229 4.11 -2.99 -14.45
C LEU A 229 4.77 -2.62 -15.79
N LEU A 230 4.29 -3.22 -16.88
CA LEU A 230 4.73 -2.96 -18.25
C LEU A 230 3.98 -1.81 -18.93
N SER A 231 2.82 -1.44 -18.40
CA SER A 231 1.97 -0.39 -18.98
C SER A 231 2.43 1.03 -18.63
N GLY A 232 3.31 1.19 -17.64
CA GLY A 232 3.72 2.47 -17.08
C GLY A 232 3.24 2.61 -15.65
#